data_AF-A0A6P1TMM8-F1
#
_entry.id   AF-A0A6P1TMM8-F1
#
_cell.length_a   1.000
_cell.length_b   1.000
_cell.length_c   1.000
_cell.angle_alpha   90.00
_cell.angle_beta   90.00
_cell.angle_gamma   90.00
#
_symmetry.space_group_name_H-M   'P 1'
#
loop_
_entity.id
_entity.type
_entity.pdbx_description
1 polymer ?
#
loop_
_entity_poly.entity_id
_entity_poly.type
_entity_poly.pdbx_seq_one_letter_code
_entity_poly.pdbx_strand_id
1 'polypeptide(L)'
;MEPIWEGDIINLGSYRFEVILLPGHTPGSIALLEREKHFLIGGDSIQTGKIYMFGNGRNFEAFRASMKKLQGMLKDFDTVYASHDALSVPADTVNQLYIGAGRVMEKKVIGKPGELSFDKNVKSYETDGVAFYAY
;
A
#
# COMPACT_ATOMS: atom_id res chain seq x y z
N MET A 1 -6.27 -10.47 -24.80
CA MET A 1 -6.09 -10.43 -23.34
C MET A 1 -6.97 -9.31 -22.85
N GLU A 2 -7.86 -9.57 -21.89
CA GLU A 2 -8.77 -8.55 -21.35
C GLU A 2 -8.18 -7.96 -20.07
N PRO A 3 -8.19 -6.63 -19.89
CA PRO A 3 -7.79 -6.00 -18.65
C PRO A 3 -8.82 -6.30 -17.54
N ILE A 4 -8.34 -6.27 -16.29
CA ILE A 4 -9.18 -6.35 -15.08
C ILE A 4 -9.41 -4.95 -14.50
N TRP A 5 -10.58 -4.76 -13.90
CA TRP A 5 -11.05 -3.49 -13.35
C TRP A 5 -11.52 -3.64 -11.90
N GLU A 6 -11.81 -2.50 -11.25
CA GLU A 6 -12.39 -2.48 -9.90
C GLU A 6 -13.64 -3.37 -9.81
N GLY A 7 -13.68 -4.25 -8.81
CA GLY A 7 -14.81 -5.13 -8.54
C GLY A 7 -14.86 -6.40 -9.37
N ASP A 8 -13.98 -6.57 -10.37
CA ASP A 8 -13.88 -7.83 -11.11
C ASP A 8 -13.50 -8.97 -10.16
N ILE A 9 -14.09 -10.14 -10.39
CA ILE A 9 -13.83 -11.35 -9.62
C ILE A 9 -13.00 -12.33 -10.45
N ILE A 10 -11.77 -12.60 -10.00
CA ILE A 10 -10.93 -13.67 -10.54
C ILE A 10 -11.27 -14.95 -9.78
N ASN A 11 -11.99 -15.86 -10.45
CA ASN A 11 -12.39 -17.14 -9.87
C ASN A 11 -11.39 -18.25 -10.27
N LEU A 12 -10.71 -18.80 -9.27
CA LEU A 12 -9.74 -19.90 -9.42
C LEU A 12 -10.22 -21.18 -8.72
N GLY A 13 -11.54 -21.36 -8.61
CA GLY A 13 -12.16 -22.51 -7.94
C GLY A 13 -12.30 -22.26 -6.45
N SER A 14 -11.36 -22.76 -5.65
CA SER A 14 -11.39 -22.60 -4.20
C SER A 14 -11.04 -21.18 -3.74
N TYR A 15 -10.57 -20.32 -4.64
CA TYR A 15 -10.25 -18.92 -4.38
C TYR A 15 -11.06 -17.99 -5.29
N ARG A 16 -11.56 -16.90 -4.71
CA ARG A 16 -12.26 -15.83 -5.43
C ARG A 16 -11.65 -14.50 -5.02
N PHE A 17 -10.92 -13.88 -5.94
CA PHE A 17 -10.24 -12.62 -5.68
C PHE A 17 -11.02 -11.45 -6.28
N GLU A 18 -11.51 -10.57 -5.44
CA GLU A 18 -12.05 -9.27 -5.86
C GLU A 18 -10.89 -8.30 -6.12
N VAL A 19 -10.89 -7.69 -7.29
CA VAL A 19 -9.89 -6.70 -7.70
C VAL A 19 -10.22 -5.35 -7.10
N ILE A 20 -9.27 -4.78 -6.36
CA ILE A 20 -9.38 -3.45 -5.75
C ILE A 20 -8.28 -2.57 -6.33
N LEU A 21 -8.62 -1.48 -7.01
CA LEU A 21 -7.61 -0.57 -7.55
C LEU A 21 -6.99 0.25 -6.41
N LEU A 22 -5.67 0.29 -6.34
CA LEU A 22 -4.89 1.01 -5.33
C LEU A 22 -3.86 1.97 -5.96
N PRO A 23 -4.28 2.96 -6.76
CA PRO A 23 -3.35 3.91 -7.36
C PRO A 23 -2.56 4.63 -6.27
N GLY A 24 -1.25 4.79 -6.45
CA GLY A 24 -0.42 5.50 -5.49
C GLY A 24 1.05 5.12 -5.58
N HIS A 25 1.37 3.87 -5.25
CA HIS A 25 2.72 3.36 -5.49
C HIS A 25 3.03 3.31 -6.99
N THR A 26 2.06 2.86 -7.78
CA THR A 26 2.00 3.09 -9.23
C THR A 26 0.57 3.47 -9.63
N PRO A 27 0.34 4.03 -10.83
CA PRO A 27 -1.02 4.34 -11.30
C PRO A 27 -1.90 3.10 -11.51
N GLY A 28 -1.29 1.94 -11.80
CA GLY A 28 -1.99 0.67 -12.10
C GLY A 28 -1.95 -0.34 -10.95
N SER A 29 -1.52 0.07 -9.76
CA SER A 29 -1.47 -0.82 -8.59
C SER A 29 -2.87 -1.32 -8.22
N ILE A 30 -2.96 -2.59 -7.83
CA ILE A 30 -4.17 -3.25 -7.35
C ILE A 30 -3.88 -4.03 -6.07
N ALA A 31 -4.93 -4.38 -5.33
CA ALA A 31 -4.93 -5.48 -4.38
C ALA A 31 -5.99 -6.53 -4.78
N LEU A 32 -5.83 -7.73 -4.23
CA LEU A 32 -6.71 -8.86 -4.46
C LEU A 32 -7.30 -9.32 -3.12
N LEU A 33 -8.60 -9.15 -2.94
CA LEU A 33 -9.29 -9.50 -1.71
C LEU A 33 -9.93 -10.88 -1.81
N GLU A 34 -9.63 -11.74 -0.85
CA GLU A 34 -10.30 -13.02 -0.61
C GLU A 34 -11.16 -12.89 0.65
N ARG A 35 -12.47 -12.72 0.46
CA ARG A 35 -13.42 -12.47 1.56
C ARG A 35 -13.77 -13.70 2.39
N GLU A 36 -13.78 -14.89 1.79
CA GLU A 36 -14.15 -16.12 2.52
C GLU A 36 -13.02 -16.60 3.45
N LYS A 37 -11.78 -16.29 3.09
CA LYS A 37 -10.56 -16.65 3.83
C LYS A 37 -9.94 -15.47 4.58
N HIS A 38 -10.58 -14.30 4.50
CA HIS A 38 -10.25 -13.11 5.26
C HIS A 38 -8.81 -12.61 5.05
N PHE A 39 -8.34 -12.56 3.80
CA PHE A 39 -7.04 -11.99 3.49
C PHE A 39 -7.02 -11.13 2.23
N LEU A 40 -6.04 -10.22 2.18
CA LEU A 40 -5.78 -9.34 1.05
C LEU A 40 -4.35 -9.57 0.54
N ILE A 41 -4.13 -9.63 -0.77
CA ILE A 41 -2.79 -9.49 -1.35
C ILE A 41 -2.59 -8.01 -1.66
N GLY A 42 -1.73 -7.32 -0.90
CA GLY A 42 -1.65 -5.86 -0.88
C GLY A 42 -0.69 -5.22 -1.88
N GLY A 43 0.12 -6.05 -2.56
CA GLY A 43 1.22 -5.58 -3.41
C GLY A 43 2.19 -4.67 -2.64
N ASP A 44 2.86 -3.78 -3.37
CA ASP A 44 3.89 -2.89 -2.79
C ASP A 44 3.28 -1.72 -1.99
N SER A 45 1.96 -1.57 -2.03
CA SER A 45 1.24 -0.49 -1.36
C SER A 45 1.02 -0.75 0.13
N ILE A 46 1.06 -2.01 0.57
CA ILE A 46 0.83 -2.40 1.97
C ILE A 46 1.94 -3.34 2.42
N GLN A 47 2.84 -2.83 3.25
CA GLN A 47 4.00 -3.55 3.79
C GLN A 47 4.52 -2.84 5.04
N THR A 48 5.41 -3.51 5.79
CA THR A 48 6.15 -2.93 6.93
C THR A 48 7.52 -2.36 6.54
N GLY A 49 7.99 -2.65 5.32
CA GLY A 49 9.21 -2.07 4.78
C GLY A 49 9.08 -0.58 4.43
N LYS A 50 10.18 0.01 3.97
CA LYS A 50 10.22 1.39 3.48
C LYS A 50 9.58 1.45 2.08
N ILE A 51 8.38 2.01 1.95
CA ILE A 51 7.65 2.07 0.67
C ILE A 51 8.25 3.14 -0.25
N TYR A 52 8.46 2.80 -1.52
CA TYR A 52 9.10 3.69 -2.48
C TYR A 52 8.03 4.60 -3.11
N MET A 53 8.01 5.87 -2.70
CA MET A 53 7.07 6.91 -3.14
C MET A 53 7.78 8.07 -3.85
N PHE A 54 8.82 7.77 -4.62
CA PHE A 54 9.56 8.72 -5.46
C PHE A 54 9.61 8.23 -6.92
N GLY A 55 9.91 9.15 -7.85
CA GLY A 55 9.96 8.88 -9.29
C GLY A 55 8.60 8.97 -9.99
N ASN A 56 8.62 8.78 -11.31
CA ASN A 56 7.43 8.96 -12.15
C ASN A 56 6.31 7.98 -11.77
N GLY A 57 5.06 8.47 -11.73
CA GLY A 57 3.87 7.68 -11.43
C GLY A 57 3.58 7.44 -9.95
N ARG A 58 4.44 7.90 -9.03
CA ARG A 58 4.20 7.80 -7.57
C ARG A 58 3.35 9.00 -7.13
N ASN A 59 2.34 8.74 -6.32
CA ASN A 59 1.40 9.78 -5.90
C ASN A 59 0.87 9.51 -4.48
N PHE A 60 1.27 10.37 -3.52
CA PHE A 60 0.84 10.25 -2.13
C PHE A 60 -0.65 10.52 -1.91
N GLU A 61 -1.26 11.44 -2.65
CA GLU A 61 -2.70 11.72 -2.53
C GLU A 61 -3.52 10.50 -2.96
N ALA A 62 -3.16 9.90 -4.09
CA ALA A 62 -3.78 8.67 -4.57
C ALA A 62 -3.54 7.51 -3.58
N PHE A 63 -2.30 7.33 -3.13
CA PHE A 63 -1.95 6.31 -2.14
C PHE A 63 -2.79 6.44 -0.87
N ARG A 64 -2.91 7.66 -0.32
CA ARG A 64 -3.69 7.92 0.90
C ARG A 64 -5.17 7.69 0.66
N ALA A 65 -5.70 8.05 -0.51
CA ALA A 65 -7.08 7.74 -0.90
C ALA A 65 -7.31 6.22 -1.02
N SER A 66 -6.35 5.46 -1.55
CA SER A 66 -6.40 4.00 -1.61
C SER A 66 -6.39 3.36 -0.23
N MET A 67 -5.54 3.82 0.69
CA MET A 67 -5.58 3.36 2.08
C MET A 67 -6.93 3.72 2.74
N LYS A 68 -7.46 4.92 2.49
CA LYS A 68 -8.77 5.34 2.99
C LYS A 68 -9.91 4.45 2.50
N LYS A 69 -9.87 4.02 1.23
CA LYS A 69 -10.82 3.05 0.67
C LYS A 69 -10.76 1.73 1.44
N LEU A 70 -9.55 1.19 1.63
CA LEU A 70 -9.34 -0.06 2.37
C LEU A 70 -9.74 0.03 3.85
N GLN A 71 -9.64 1.21 4.50
CA GLN A 71 -10.17 1.39 5.86
C GLN A 71 -11.66 1.04 5.95
N GLY A 72 -12.44 1.32 4.90
CA GLY A 72 -13.87 0.97 4.83
C GLY A 72 -14.14 -0.53 4.67
N MET A 73 -13.09 -1.34 4.45
CA MET A 73 -13.15 -2.77 4.13
C MET A 73 -12.43 -3.62 5.20
N LEU A 74 -11.95 -3.04 6.30
CA LEU A 74 -11.16 -3.76 7.32
C LEU A 74 -11.89 -4.91 8.00
N LYS A 75 -13.23 -4.97 7.91
CA LYS A 75 -14.02 -6.10 8.41
C LYS A 75 -13.99 -7.32 7.49
N ASP A 76 -13.46 -7.17 6.28
CA ASP A 76 -13.50 -8.17 5.22
C ASP A 76 -12.20 -8.98 5.10
N PHE A 77 -11.15 -8.59 5.84
CA PHE A 77 -9.87 -9.28 5.90
C PHE A 77 -9.14 -8.98 7.21
N ASP A 78 -8.45 -9.97 7.76
CA ASP A 78 -7.67 -9.85 8.98
C ASP A 78 -6.16 -9.76 8.70
N THR A 79 -5.73 -10.35 7.58
CA THR A 79 -4.32 -10.44 7.16
C THR A 79 -4.10 -9.82 5.79
N VAL A 80 -2.99 -9.12 5.62
CA VAL A 80 -2.48 -8.68 4.31
C VAL A 80 -1.20 -9.41 4.00
N TYR A 81 -1.15 -10.09 2.84
CA TYR A 81 0.10 -10.60 2.28
C TYR A 81 0.82 -9.49 1.52
N ALA A 82 2.00 -9.11 2.00
CA ALA A 82 2.80 -8.02 1.48
C ALA A 82 3.87 -8.51 0.50
N SER A 83 4.32 -7.65 -0.40
CA SER A 83 5.40 -7.97 -1.35
C SER A 83 6.80 -7.97 -0.73
N HIS A 84 6.97 -7.32 0.42
CA HIS A 84 8.28 -6.96 0.96
C HIS A 84 8.30 -7.02 2.48
N ASP A 85 9.50 -7.26 3.01
CA ASP A 85 9.76 -7.39 4.44
C ASP A 85 9.01 -8.58 5.05
N ALA A 86 8.02 -8.38 5.91
CA ALA A 86 7.19 -9.46 6.42
C ALA A 86 6.25 -10.02 5.33
N LEU A 87 6.19 -11.35 5.17
CA LEU A 87 5.26 -12.00 4.24
C LEU A 87 3.79 -11.60 4.51
N SER A 88 3.43 -11.46 5.78
CA SER A 88 2.07 -11.14 6.22
C SER A 88 2.07 -10.10 7.32
N VAL A 89 1.16 -9.14 7.22
CA VAL A 89 0.98 -8.04 8.18
C VAL A 89 -0.51 -7.96 8.58
N PRO A 90 -0.84 -7.42 9.76
CA PRO A 90 -2.24 -7.28 10.17
C PRO A 90 -3.00 -6.27 9.29
N ALA A 91 -4.31 -6.42 9.15
CA ALA A 91 -5.15 -5.46 8.42
C ALA A 91 -5.00 -4.01 8.91
N ASP A 92 -4.70 -3.81 10.21
CA ASP A 92 -4.44 -2.48 10.79
C ASP A 92 -3.25 -1.75 10.17
N THR A 93 -2.33 -2.44 9.49
CA THR A 93 -1.26 -1.79 8.72
C THR A 93 -1.81 -0.79 7.70
N VAL A 94 -3.03 -0.99 7.18
CA VAL A 94 -3.74 0.01 6.36
C VAL A 94 -3.94 1.33 7.09
N ASN A 95 -4.35 1.30 8.37
CA ASN A 95 -4.55 2.50 9.18
C ASN A 95 -3.22 3.22 9.43
N GLN A 96 -2.19 2.45 9.77
CA GLN A 96 -0.84 2.96 10.03
C GLN A 96 -0.27 3.65 8.79
N LEU A 97 -0.44 3.06 7.61
CA LEU A 97 -0.03 3.64 6.33
C LEU A 97 -0.84 4.89 5.98
N TYR A 98 -2.16 4.90 6.20
CA TYR A 98 -2.99 6.09 5.98
C TYR A 98 -2.53 7.28 6.84
N ILE A 99 -2.27 7.03 8.13
CA ILE A 99 -1.81 8.05 9.08
C ILE A 99 -0.40 8.51 8.71
N GLY A 100 0.51 7.56 8.47
CA GLY A 100 1.90 7.84 8.14
C GLY A 100 2.05 8.65 6.86
N ALA A 101 1.36 8.25 5.79
CA ALA A 101 1.32 9.01 4.54
C ALA A 101 0.81 10.44 4.77
N GLY A 102 -0.27 10.61 5.54
CA GLY A 102 -0.79 11.93 5.89
C GLY A 102 0.23 12.82 6.61
N ARG A 103 0.95 12.27 7.59
CA ARG A 103 2.00 13.02 8.31
C ARG A 103 3.15 13.44 7.40
N VAL A 104 3.56 12.58 6.46
CA VAL A 104 4.60 12.92 5.47
C VAL A 104 4.12 14.05 4.57
N MET A 105 2.89 13.94 4.01
CA MET A 105 2.29 14.96 3.15
C MET A 105 2.14 16.31 3.85
N GLU A 106 1.76 16.28 5.13
CA GLU A 106 1.59 17.47 5.98
C GLU A 106 2.93 18.01 6.53
N LYS A 107 4.06 17.44 6.11
CA LYS A 107 5.43 17.81 6.55
C LYS A 107 5.63 17.73 8.07
N LYS A 108 4.92 16.82 8.73
CA LYS A 108 5.02 16.54 10.18
C LYS A 108 6.13 15.55 10.52
N VAL A 109 6.78 14.96 9.52
CA VAL A 109 7.90 14.02 9.67
C VAL A 109 9.15 14.63 9.05
N ILE A 110 10.26 14.62 9.77
CA ILE A 110 11.55 15.11 9.27
C ILE A 110 12.20 13.99 8.46
N GLY A 111 12.40 14.22 7.16
CA GLY A 111 13.09 13.29 6.29
C GLY A 111 14.60 13.23 6.57
N LYS A 112 15.14 12.02 6.65
CA LYS A 112 16.59 11.75 6.76
C LYS A 112 17.15 11.36 5.39
N PRO A 113 18.44 11.59 5.08
CA PRO A 113 19.03 11.09 3.84
C PRO A 113 18.75 9.60 3.61
N GLY A 114 18.30 9.23 2.41
CA GLY A 114 17.96 7.85 2.09
C GLY A 114 19.19 6.97 1.93
N GLU A 115 19.36 5.97 2.79
CA GLU A 115 20.51 5.03 2.83
C GLU A 115 20.72 4.26 1.51
N LEU A 116 19.66 4.10 0.71
CA LEU A 116 19.65 3.29 -0.52
C LEU A 116 19.39 4.11 -1.80
N SER A 117 19.47 5.45 -1.72
CA SER A 117 19.06 6.27 -2.84
C SER A 117 20.16 6.45 -3.89
N PHE A 118 19.90 5.94 -5.10
CA PHE A 118 20.66 6.32 -6.32
C PHE A 118 20.51 7.82 -6.65
N ASP A 119 19.53 8.49 -6.02
CA ASP A 119 19.27 9.91 -6.09
C ASP A 119 19.41 10.53 -4.69
N LYS A 120 20.46 11.31 -4.49
CA LYS A 120 20.77 12.02 -3.23
C LYS A 120 19.66 12.92 -2.69
N ASN A 121 18.64 13.21 -3.48
CA ASN A 121 17.50 14.03 -3.08
C ASN A 121 16.39 13.21 -2.38
N VAL A 122 16.44 11.88 -2.45
CA VAL A 122 15.47 11.01 -1.78
C VAL A 122 15.78 10.92 -0.29
N LYS A 123 14.73 11.07 0.52
CA LYS A 123 14.76 10.97 1.97
C LYS A 123 13.94 9.79 2.46
N SER A 124 14.34 9.25 3.60
CA SER A 124 13.55 8.31 4.42
C SER A 124 12.70 9.09 5.40
N TYR A 125 11.40 8.83 5.42
CA TYR A 125 10.44 9.36 6.38
C TYR A 125 9.87 8.20 7.19
N GLU A 126 10.10 8.19 8.49
CA GLU A 126 9.70 7.10 9.40
C GLU A 126 8.77 7.67 10.49
N THR A 127 7.59 7.05 10.67
CA THR A 127 6.59 7.47 11.67
C THR A 127 5.71 6.28 12.06
N ASP A 128 5.43 6.13 13.35
CA ASP A 128 4.48 5.14 13.91
C ASP A 128 4.61 3.71 13.34
N GLY A 129 5.85 3.26 13.09
CA GLY A 129 6.11 1.90 12.60
C GLY A 129 5.96 1.72 11.08
N VAL A 130 5.68 2.78 10.32
CA VAL A 130 5.71 2.78 8.85
C VAL A 130 6.78 3.70 8.32
N ALA A 131 7.21 3.45 7.08
CA ALA A 131 8.28 4.22 6.48
C ALA A 131 8.09 4.42 4.96
N PHE A 132 8.54 5.57 4.46
CA PHE A 132 8.46 5.94 3.05
C PHE A 132 9.78 6.53 2.57
N TYR A 133 10.18 6.17 1.35
CA TYR A 133 11.14 6.94 0.58
C TYR A 133 10.41 7.93 -0.32
N ALA A 134 10.76 9.22 -0.21
CA ALA A 134 10.14 10.29 -1.00
C ALA A 134 11.12 11.47 -1.15
N TYR A 135 10.76 12.48 -1.95
CA TYR A 135 11.51 13.74 -2.06
C TYR A 135 11.30 14.66 -0.84
#